data_AF-A0A135U0Q8-F1
#
_entry.id   AF-A0A135U0Q8-F1
#
_cell.length_a   1.000
_cell.length_b   1.000
_cell.length_c   1.000
_cell.angle_alpha   90.00
_cell.angle_beta   90.00
_cell.angle_gamma   90.00
#
_symmetry.space_group_name_H-M   'P 1'
#
loop_
_entity.id
_entity.type
_entity.pdbx_description
1 polymer ?
#
loop_
_entity_poly.entity_id
_entity_poly.type
_entity_poly.pdbx_seq_one_letter_code
_entity_poly.pdbx_strand_id
1 'polypeptide(L)'
;MPSDYALTKMMKLVWEGLGKFGIEAGVADINPKRLDDAGFVNQVEDVQKVPVGEWPKREDLKMIGAYCKAVLYDGIHGVTVGPLTRGLGWSAPEIDIFLIDVRKDLTNTGIHSYVFYHSVEGQKPKESAS
;
A
#
# COMPACT_ATOMS: atom_id res chain seq x y z
N MET A 1 13.65 0.12 9.19
CA MET A 1 13.10 -1.07 8.51
C MET A 1 14.25 -1.81 7.84
N PRO A 2 14.39 -3.13 8.03
CA PRO A 2 15.41 -3.94 7.35
C PRO A 2 15.27 -3.86 5.82
N SER A 3 16.39 -3.95 5.10
CA SER A 3 16.38 -3.95 3.61
C SER A 3 15.72 -5.20 3.02
N ASP A 4 15.66 -6.26 3.80
CA ASP A 4 15.08 -7.56 3.49
C ASP A 4 13.66 -7.76 4.04
N TYR A 5 13.00 -6.68 4.51
CA TYR A 5 11.64 -6.74 5.05
C TYR A 5 10.67 -7.39 4.04
N ALA A 6 10.14 -8.56 4.41
CA ALA A 6 9.40 -9.45 3.53
C ALA A 6 8.12 -8.82 2.99
N LEU A 7 7.48 -7.93 3.77
CA LEU A 7 6.29 -7.20 3.32
C LEU A 7 6.60 -6.26 2.13
N THR A 8 7.75 -5.57 2.14
CA THR A 8 8.16 -4.71 1.01
C THR A 8 8.40 -5.53 -0.24
N LYS A 9 9.05 -6.70 -0.10
CA LYS A 9 9.23 -7.66 -1.20
C LYS A 9 7.89 -8.17 -1.73
N MET A 10 6.96 -8.52 -0.84
CA MET A 10 5.61 -8.99 -1.20
C MET A 10 4.88 -7.92 -2.01
N MET A 11 4.84 -6.68 -1.54
CA MET A 11 4.17 -5.58 -2.24
C MET A 11 4.76 -5.33 -3.63
N LYS A 12 6.09 -5.41 -3.78
CA LYS A 12 6.74 -5.31 -5.08
C LYS A 12 6.27 -6.41 -6.05
N LEU A 13 6.28 -7.67 -5.61
CA LEU A 13 5.82 -8.81 -6.42
C LEU A 13 4.33 -8.71 -6.77
N VAL A 14 3.50 -8.24 -5.84
CA VAL A 14 2.08 -7.98 -6.09
C VAL A 14 1.91 -6.96 -7.21
N TRP A 15 2.62 -5.83 -7.18
CA TRP A 15 2.56 -4.84 -8.24
C TRP A 15 3.09 -5.36 -9.59
N GLU A 16 4.19 -6.12 -9.59
CA GLU A 16 4.71 -6.77 -10.79
C GLU A 16 3.70 -7.74 -11.41
N GLY A 17 3.02 -8.54 -10.58
CA GLY A 17 1.98 -9.46 -11.01
C GLY A 17 0.73 -8.75 -11.52
N LEU A 18 0.28 -7.70 -10.83
CA LEU A 18 -0.85 -6.86 -11.26
C LEU A 18 -0.56 -6.17 -12.60
N GLY A 19 0.67 -5.74 -12.84
CA GLY A 19 1.11 -5.16 -14.10
C GLY A 19 0.91 -6.08 -15.31
N LYS A 20 0.91 -7.41 -15.12
CA LYS A 20 0.59 -8.38 -16.19
C LYS A 20 -0.86 -8.34 -16.66
N PHE A 21 -1.75 -7.76 -15.85
CA PHE A 21 -3.15 -7.50 -16.20
C PHE A 21 -3.37 -6.06 -16.67
N GLY A 22 -2.31 -5.28 -16.89
CA GLY A 22 -2.41 -3.86 -17.28
C GLY A 22 -2.78 -2.92 -16.13
N ILE A 23 -2.71 -3.38 -14.87
CA ILE A 23 -2.94 -2.53 -13.70
C ILE A 23 -1.68 -1.71 -13.45
N GLU A 24 -1.81 -0.40 -13.54
CA GLU A 24 -0.72 0.55 -13.36
C GLU A 24 -0.29 0.64 -11.89
N ALA A 25 1.01 0.56 -11.64
CA ALA A 25 1.61 0.79 -10.32
C ALA A 25 1.97 2.27 -10.13
N GLY A 26 2.30 2.68 -8.91
CA GLY A 26 2.72 4.07 -8.65
C GLY A 26 1.62 5.10 -8.86
N VAL A 27 0.35 4.68 -8.78
CA VAL A 27 -0.83 5.56 -9.00
C VAL A 27 -0.82 6.80 -8.10
N ALA A 28 -0.21 6.72 -6.92
CA ALA A 28 -0.04 7.86 -6.02
C ALA A 28 0.71 9.03 -6.67
N ASP A 29 1.74 8.75 -7.48
CA ASP A 29 2.54 9.78 -8.17
C ASP A 29 1.84 10.28 -9.45
N ILE A 30 0.90 9.50 -9.99
CA ILE A 30 0.24 9.77 -11.28
C ILE A 30 -1.09 10.50 -11.07
N ASN A 31 -1.78 10.25 -9.96
CA ASN A 31 -3.09 10.82 -9.69
C ASN A 31 -3.14 12.36 -9.70
N PRO A 32 -2.15 13.12 -9.17
CA PRO A 32 -2.16 14.58 -9.26
C PRO A 32 -2.23 15.08 -10.70
N LYS A 33 -1.41 14.48 -11.58
CA LYS A 33 -1.46 14.77 -13.01
C LYS A 33 -2.82 14.42 -13.63
N ARG A 34 -3.43 13.30 -13.22
CA ARG A 34 -4.78 12.93 -13.70
C ARG A 34 -5.85 13.94 -13.29
N LEU A 35 -5.73 14.54 -12.11
CA LEU A 35 -6.62 15.62 -11.68
C LEU A 35 -6.40 16.88 -12.53
N ASP A 36 -5.14 17.23 -12.82
CA ASP A 36 -4.80 18.39 -13.67
C ASP A 36 -5.36 18.20 -15.09
N ASP A 37 -5.10 17.03 -15.68
CA ASP A 37 -5.57 16.69 -17.03
C ASP A 37 -7.11 16.65 -17.12
N ALA A 38 -7.79 16.37 -15.99
CA ALA A 38 -9.24 16.42 -15.87
C ALA A 38 -9.80 17.83 -15.56
N GLY A 39 -8.93 18.84 -15.44
CA GLY A 39 -9.31 20.25 -15.24
C GLY A 39 -9.65 20.63 -13.80
N PHE A 40 -9.24 19.82 -12.81
CA PHE A 40 -9.36 20.22 -11.41
C PHE A 40 -8.37 21.34 -11.10
N VAL A 41 -8.76 22.23 -10.19
CA VAL A 41 -7.96 23.36 -9.70
C VAL A 41 -7.79 23.27 -8.19
N ASN A 42 -6.87 24.06 -7.62
CA ASN A 42 -6.59 24.10 -6.17
C ASN A 42 -6.25 22.70 -5.60
N GLN A 43 -5.38 21.96 -6.29
CA GLN A 43 -5.01 20.63 -5.83
C GLN A 43 -4.22 20.67 -4.51
N VAL A 44 -4.49 19.70 -3.65
CA VAL A 44 -3.73 19.44 -2.43
C VAL A 44 -3.32 17.98 -2.42
N GLU A 45 -2.02 17.75 -2.30
CA GLU A 45 -1.43 16.44 -2.10
C GLU A 45 -0.99 16.31 -0.65
N ASP A 46 -1.50 15.28 0.04
CA ASP A 46 -1.14 14.97 1.41
C ASP A 46 -0.62 13.53 1.52
N VAL A 47 0.55 13.37 2.13
CA VAL A 47 1.22 12.08 2.30
C VAL A 47 1.46 11.83 3.79
N GLN A 48 0.70 10.90 4.35
CA GLN A 48 0.74 10.55 5.76
C GLN A 48 1.48 9.23 5.98
N LYS A 49 2.40 9.24 6.94
CA LYS A 49 3.07 8.02 7.42
C LYS A 49 2.16 7.27 8.37
N VAL A 50 1.71 6.09 7.96
CA VAL A 50 0.88 5.21 8.79
C VAL A 50 1.80 4.13 9.38
N PRO A 51 1.97 4.07 10.72
CA PRO A 51 2.79 3.03 11.34
C PRO A 51 2.18 1.64 11.09
N VAL A 52 3.02 0.62 11.00
CA VAL A 52 2.59 -0.77 11.03
C VAL A 52 3.01 -1.35 12.38
N GLY A 53 2.02 -1.60 13.25
CA GLY A 53 2.23 -2.11 14.61
C GLY A 53 2.17 -1.06 15.70
N GLU A 54 2.29 -1.52 16.95
CA GLU A 54 2.01 -0.75 18.18
C GLU A 54 3.26 -0.06 18.77
N TRP A 55 4.35 0.01 18.01
CA TRP A 55 5.61 0.61 18.46
C TRP A 55 5.59 2.14 18.65
N PRO A 56 4.67 2.94 18.06
CA PRO A 56 4.63 4.38 18.34
C PRO A 56 4.33 4.68 19.81
N LYS A 57 4.98 5.71 20.36
CA LYS A 57 4.74 6.18 21.74
C LYS A 57 3.42 6.94 21.89
N ARG A 58 2.97 7.63 20.84
CA ARG A 58 1.69 8.36 20.87
C ARG A 58 0.55 7.36 20.77
N GLU A 59 -0.42 7.46 21.68
CA GLU A 59 -1.51 6.47 21.81
C GLU A 59 -2.43 6.42 20.57
N ASP A 60 -2.65 7.55 19.91
CA ASP A 60 -3.41 7.61 18.65
C ASP A 60 -2.71 6.85 17.52
N LEU A 61 -1.41 7.08 17.33
CA LEU A 61 -0.60 6.39 16.32
C LEU A 61 -0.41 4.91 16.64
N LYS A 62 -0.35 4.55 17.92
CA LYS A 62 -0.32 3.14 18.36
C LYS A 62 -1.58 2.41 17.94
N MET A 63 -2.74 3.00 18.20
CA MET A 63 -4.04 2.43 17.80
C MET A 63 -4.16 2.31 16.28
N ILE A 64 -3.81 3.37 15.54
CA ILE A 64 -3.77 3.35 14.07
C ILE A 64 -2.84 2.24 13.57
N GLY A 65 -1.66 2.10 14.17
CA GLY A 65 -0.69 1.09 13.78
C GLY A 65 -1.13 -0.33 14.10
N ALA A 66 -1.85 -0.55 15.21
CA ALA A 66 -2.47 -1.82 15.54
C ALA A 66 -3.48 -2.25 14.46
N TYR A 67 -4.37 -1.33 14.06
CA TYR A 67 -5.33 -1.57 12.99
C TYR A 67 -4.66 -1.82 11.64
N CYS A 68 -3.65 -1.01 11.28
CA CYS A 68 -2.90 -1.20 10.04
C CYS A 68 -2.23 -2.58 9.99
N LYS A 69 -1.57 -3.00 11.09
CA LYS A 69 -0.98 -4.34 11.20
C LYS A 69 -2.03 -5.44 11.04
N ALA A 70 -3.20 -5.31 11.67
CA ALA A 70 -4.27 -6.30 11.57
C ALA A 70 -4.79 -6.44 10.13
N VAL A 71 -5.10 -5.32 9.47
CA VAL A 71 -5.56 -5.29 8.07
C VAL A 71 -4.54 -5.94 7.14
N LEU A 72 -3.25 -5.60 7.31
CA LEU A 72 -2.19 -6.20 6.50
C LEU A 72 -2.10 -7.71 6.77
N TYR A 73 -2.01 -8.12 8.04
CA TYR A 73 -1.84 -9.52 8.43
C TYR A 73 -2.97 -10.42 7.90
N ASP A 74 -4.22 -9.99 8.03
CA ASP A 74 -5.38 -10.73 7.56
C ASP A 74 -5.50 -10.70 6.03
N GLY A 75 -5.04 -9.61 5.40
CA GLY A 75 -5.16 -9.38 3.97
C GLY A 75 -4.06 -10.01 3.09
N ILE A 76 -2.88 -10.34 3.64
CA ILE A 76 -1.70 -10.68 2.82
C ILE A 76 -1.96 -11.81 1.82
N HIS A 77 -2.75 -12.84 2.19
CA HIS A 77 -3.02 -13.95 1.28
C HIS A 77 -3.96 -13.51 0.14
N GLY A 78 -5.04 -12.80 0.48
CA GLY A 78 -6.04 -12.35 -0.50
C GLY A 78 -5.46 -11.44 -1.58
N VAL A 79 -4.54 -10.55 -1.22
CA VAL A 79 -3.91 -9.62 -2.17
C VAL A 79 -2.76 -10.26 -2.96
N THR A 80 -2.19 -11.36 -2.48
CA THR A 80 -0.99 -11.98 -3.08
C THR A 80 -1.32 -13.09 -4.06
N VAL A 81 -2.30 -13.95 -3.76
CA VAL A 81 -2.54 -15.16 -4.55
C VAL A 81 -2.84 -14.86 -6.02
N GLY A 82 -3.76 -13.92 -6.29
CA GLY A 82 -4.16 -13.59 -7.65
C GLY A 82 -3.00 -13.11 -8.52
N PRO A 83 -2.27 -12.06 -8.11
CA PRO A 83 -1.13 -11.51 -8.84
C PRO A 83 0.01 -12.50 -9.03
N LEU A 84 0.40 -13.23 -7.99
CA LEU A 84 1.56 -14.11 -8.07
C LEU A 84 1.27 -15.40 -8.85
N THR A 85 0.06 -15.97 -8.75
CA THR A 85 -0.30 -17.16 -9.55
C THR A 85 -0.53 -16.81 -11.03
N ARG A 86 -1.58 -16.03 -11.32
CA ARG A 86 -2.03 -15.75 -12.70
C ARG A 86 -1.11 -14.78 -13.43
N GLY A 87 -0.44 -13.89 -12.68
CA GLY A 87 0.46 -12.88 -13.25
C GLY A 87 1.91 -13.39 -13.34
N LEU A 88 2.45 -13.92 -12.24
CA LEU A 88 3.86 -14.33 -12.17
C LEU A 88 4.10 -15.84 -12.30
N GLY A 89 3.06 -16.66 -12.40
CA GLY A 89 3.16 -18.10 -12.62
C GLY A 89 3.57 -18.92 -11.39
N TRP A 90 3.53 -18.33 -10.19
CA TRP A 90 3.84 -19.04 -8.95
C TRP A 90 2.77 -20.09 -8.65
N SER A 91 3.18 -21.16 -7.98
CA SER A 91 2.26 -22.15 -7.41
C SER A 91 1.71 -21.67 -6.06
N ALA A 92 0.54 -22.18 -5.66
CA ALA A 92 -0.04 -21.88 -4.34
C ALA A 92 0.90 -22.27 -3.17
N PRO A 93 1.58 -23.45 -3.18
CA PRO A 93 2.52 -23.80 -2.12
C PRO A 93 3.70 -22.82 -1.98
N GLU A 94 4.25 -22.30 -3.08
CA GLU A 94 5.32 -21.30 -3.04
C GLU A 94 4.85 -20.00 -2.38
N ILE A 95 3.61 -19.59 -2.65
CA ILE A 95 3.01 -18.40 -2.05
C ILE A 95 2.80 -18.62 -0.55
N ASP A 96 2.26 -19.77 -0.14
CA ASP A 96 2.04 -20.07 1.27
C ASP A 96 3.36 -20.05 2.05
N ILE A 97 4.42 -20.65 1.51
CA ILE A 97 5.76 -20.62 2.10
C ILE A 97 6.28 -19.19 2.20
N PHE A 98 6.16 -18.40 1.13
CA PHE A 98 6.61 -17.01 1.13
C PHE A 98 5.86 -16.15 2.16
N LEU A 99 4.55 -16.34 2.31
CA LEU A 99 3.74 -15.59 3.26
C LEU A 99 4.00 -15.96 4.73
N ILE A 100 4.69 -17.08 5.03
CA ILE A 100 5.16 -17.36 6.38
C ILE A 100 6.14 -16.28 6.83
N ASP A 101 7.10 -15.90 5.99
CA ASP A 101 8.11 -14.90 6.34
C ASP A 101 7.50 -13.50 6.44
N VAL A 102 6.52 -13.17 5.59
CA VAL A 102 5.75 -11.91 5.72
C VAL A 102 5.03 -11.82 7.07
N ARG A 103 4.41 -12.91 7.55
CA ARG A 103 3.75 -12.94 8.87
C ARG A 103 4.75 -12.80 10.02
N LYS A 104 5.91 -13.46 9.94
CA LYS A 104 6.98 -13.32 10.94
C LYS A 104 7.41 -11.86 11.05
N ASP A 105 7.62 -11.21 9.92
CA ASP A 105 8.04 -9.81 9.86
C ASP A 105 6.96 -8.85 10.38
N LEU A 106 5.68 -9.06 10.05
CA LEU A 106 4.57 -8.27 10.56
C LEU A 106 4.35 -8.40 12.07
N THR A 107 4.74 -9.54 12.66
CA THR A 107 4.59 -9.81 14.10
C THR A 107 5.86 -9.49 14.90
N ASN A 108 6.97 -9.17 14.22
CA ASN A 108 8.22 -8.79 14.87
C ASN A 108 8.13 -7.35 15.40
N THR A 109 8.00 -7.20 16.72
CA THR A 109 7.90 -5.91 17.41
C THR A 109 9.18 -5.06 17.33
N GLY A 110 10.31 -5.65 16.95
CA GLY A 110 11.56 -4.91 16.70
C GLY A 110 11.60 -4.20 15.34
N ILE A 111 10.67 -4.51 14.44
CA ILE A 111 10.61 -3.85 13.13
C ILE A 111 9.64 -2.66 13.20
N HIS A 112 10.20 -1.46 13.09
CA HIS A 112 9.40 -0.24 12.97
C HIS A 112 9.29 0.13 11.49
N SER A 113 8.16 -0.23 10.88
CA SER A 113 7.83 0.06 9.48
C SER A 113 6.62 0.98 9.37
N TYR A 114 6.47 1.56 8.18
CA TYR A 114 5.36 2.43 7.82
C TYR A 114 4.82 2.02 6.45
N VAL A 115 3.52 2.25 6.24
CA VAL A 115 2.95 2.43 4.90
C VAL A 115 2.66 3.92 4.69
N PHE A 116 2.56 4.35 3.43
CA PHE A 116 2.24 5.73 3.09
C PHE A 116 0.80 5.81 2.59
N TYR A 117 0.00 6.62 3.27
CA TYR A 117 -1.33 6.98 2.81
C TYR A 117 -1.22 8.27 1.99
N HIS A 118 -1.62 8.20 0.72
CA HIS A 118 -1.62 9.33 -0.19
C HIS A 118 -3.06 9.79 -0.39
N SER A 119 -3.33 11.06 -0.13
CA SER A 119 -4.57 11.74 -0.47
C SER A 119 -4.27 12.82 -1.50
N VAL A 120 -5.07 12.87 -2.56
CA VAL A 120 -5.02 13.93 -3.56
C VAL A 120 -6.44 14.45 -3.71
N GLU A 121 -6.63 15.73 -3.43
CA GLU A 121 -7.91 16.40 -3.56
C GLU A 121 -7.79 17.59 -4.50
N GLY A 122 -8.88 17.93 -5.18
CA GLY A 122 -8.96 19.06 -6.08
C GLY A 122 -10.39 19.54 -6.25
N GLN A 123 -10.56 20.77 -6.69
CA GLN A 123 -11.86 21.42 -6.85
C GLN A 123 -12.20 21.55 -8.33
N LYS A 124 -13.45 21.27 -8.73
CA LYS A 124 -13.91 21.66 -10.07
C LYS A 124 -13.95 23.20 -10.18
N PRO A 125 -13.55 23.79 -11.33
CA PRO A 125 -13.73 25.20 -11.57
C PRO A 125 -15.20 25.58 -11.39
N LYS A 126 -15.47 26.71 -10.72
CA LYS A 126 -16.82 27.26 -10.71
C LYS A 126 -17.11 27.73 -12.14
N GLU A 127 -18.26 27.33 -12.70
CA GLU A 127 -18.74 27.98 -13.91
C GLU A 127 -18.84 29.47 -13.63
N SER A 128 -18.09 30.26 -14.40
CA SER A 128 -18.25 31.71 -14.38
C SER A 128 -19.71 32.00 -14.75
N ALA A 129 -20.47 32.52 -13.79
CA ALA A 129 -21.83 32.99 -14.00
C ALA A 129 -21.80 33.92 -15.22
N SER A 130 -22.43 33.45 -16.30
CA SER A 130 -22.55 34.17 -17.57
C SER A 130 -23.56 35.30 -17.44
#